data_AF-A0A3D9BNG9-F1
#
_entry.id   AF-A0A3D9BNG9-F1
#
_cell.length_a   1.000
_cell.length_b   1.000
_cell.length_c   1.000
_cell.angle_alpha   90.00
_cell.angle_beta   90.00
_cell.angle_gamma   90.00
#
_symmetry.space_group_name_H-M   'P 1'
#
loop_
_entity.id
_entity.type
_entity.pdbx_description
1 polymer ?
#
loop_
_entity_poly.entity_id
_entity_poly.type
_entity_poly.pdbx_seq_one_letter_code
_entity_poly.pdbx_strand_id
1 'polypeptide(L)'
;MEKIILKEKIGELIGAKKVIAAIFYTFNFDPKFFENYIMPLLISSTGKNFNDEEIHNKILWRQLAKENQIPPISVYCDYYAKDQTNAPSLGYDINCLKVPSSKGKIANFHPKQIMILLDDNGVQKLLFITGSGNMTTSGWCDNFECFSYKEISRNKLQPNRSSTNSVQDYINRTNKLAHNPKLLESENLINSFLRYVDINFQFFNNYSNKFEDFLRTNIFEKDIIEEIEIVSPYFSPD
;
A
#
# COMPACT_ATOMS: atom_id res chain seq x y z
N MET A 1 -1.35 16.09 17.32
CA MET A 1 -1.05 14.89 16.49
C MET A 1 -1.03 13.68 17.42
N GLU A 2 -1.75 12.60 17.11
CA GLU A 2 -1.81 11.39 17.95
C GLU A 2 -0.58 10.50 17.68
N LYS A 3 0.03 9.93 18.73
CA LYS A 3 1.15 8.99 18.59
C LYS A 3 0.60 7.56 18.60
N ILE A 4 0.81 6.84 17.51
CA ILE A 4 0.23 5.50 17.29
C ILE A 4 1.25 4.58 16.63
N ILE A 5 1.19 3.29 16.94
CA ILE A 5 1.99 2.26 16.29
C ILE A 5 1.25 1.84 15.01
N LEU A 6 1.86 2.05 13.84
CA LEU A 6 1.20 1.85 12.54
C LEU A 6 0.66 0.41 12.36
N LYS A 7 1.44 -0.59 12.80
CA LYS A 7 1.04 -2.01 12.78
C LYS A 7 -0.25 -2.25 13.56
N GLU A 8 -0.32 -1.74 14.79
CA GLU A 8 -1.51 -1.87 15.64
C GLU A 8 -2.68 -1.16 15.00
N LYS A 9 -2.48 0.06 14.48
CA LYS A 9 -3.55 0.81 13.85
C LYS A 9 -4.12 0.11 12.62
N ILE A 10 -3.27 -0.47 11.78
CA ILE A 10 -3.72 -1.27 10.64
C ILE A 10 -4.46 -2.53 11.10
N GLY A 11 -3.95 -3.19 12.14
CA GLY A 11 -4.63 -4.33 12.77
C GLY A 11 -6.03 -3.98 13.26
N GLU A 12 -6.21 -2.83 13.93
CA GLU A 12 -7.52 -2.31 14.35
C GLU A 12 -8.47 -2.05 13.17
N LEU A 13 -7.95 -1.41 12.11
CA LEU A 13 -8.75 -1.05 10.92
C LEU A 13 -9.23 -2.28 10.15
N ILE A 14 -8.37 -3.31 10.05
CA ILE A 14 -8.74 -4.62 9.51
C ILE A 14 -9.74 -5.31 10.47
N GLY A 15 -9.42 -5.38 11.76
CA GLY A 15 -10.24 -6.03 12.78
C GLY A 15 -10.52 -7.49 12.43
N ALA A 16 -11.78 -7.91 12.57
CA ALA A 16 -12.23 -9.27 12.21
C ALA A 16 -12.62 -9.41 10.72
N LYS A 17 -12.47 -8.35 9.91
CA LYS A 17 -12.90 -8.34 8.51
C LYS A 17 -11.97 -9.20 7.67
N LYS A 18 -12.52 -9.87 6.66
CA LYS A 18 -11.72 -10.70 5.75
C LYS A 18 -10.99 -9.81 4.76
N VAL A 19 -9.68 -9.97 4.61
CA VAL A 19 -8.94 -9.36 3.50
C VAL A 19 -9.19 -10.15 2.22
N ILE A 20 -9.62 -9.45 1.18
CA ILE A 20 -9.91 -10.00 -0.15
C ILE A 20 -8.72 -9.83 -1.09
N ALA A 21 -8.02 -8.70 -1.00
CA ALA A 21 -6.85 -8.38 -1.81
C ALA A 21 -6.04 -7.26 -1.15
N ALA A 22 -4.73 -7.22 -1.39
CA ALA A 22 -3.90 -6.09 -0.95
C ALA A 22 -2.85 -5.69 -1.99
N ILE A 23 -2.63 -4.38 -2.13
CA ILE A 23 -1.56 -3.80 -2.95
C ILE A 23 -0.69 -2.91 -2.05
N PHE A 24 0.61 -3.09 -2.14
CA PHE A 24 1.61 -2.30 -1.43
C PHE A 24 2.53 -1.61 -2.42
N TYR A 25 2.65 -0.30 -2.31
CA TYR A 25 3.63 0.50 -3.01
C TYR A 25 4.63 1.02 -1.98
N THR A 26 5.92 0.82 -2.22
CA THR A 26 7.00 1.27 -1.34
C THR A 26 8.21 1.65 -2.17
N PHE A 27 9.16 2.40 -1.61
CA PHE A 27 10.46 2.61 -2.25
C PHE A 27 11.40 1.45 -1.90
N ASN A 28 11.77 1.34 -0.62
CA ASN A 28 12.53 0.21 -0.10
C ASN A 28 11.58 -0.92 0.31
N PHE A 29 11.97 -2.15 0.01
CA PHE A 29 11.20 -3.33 0.37
C PHE A 29 12.12 -4.37 1.02
N ASP A 30 11.79 -4.74 2.25
CA ASP A 30 12.36 -5.87 2.98
C ASP A 30 11.32 -7.01 3.03
N PRO A 31 11.52 -8.10 2.26
CA PRO A 31 10.58 -9.21 2.23
C PRO A 31 10.50 -9.95 3.58
N LYS A 32 11.59 -10.00 4.36
CA LYS A 32 11.58 -10.65 5.68
C LYS A 32 10.73 -9.86 6.66
N PHE A 33 10.85 -8.54 6.67
CA PHE A 33 9.97 -7.67 7.46
C PHE A 33 8.50 -7.85 7.02
N PHE A 34 8.24 -7.80 5.71
CA PHE A 34 6.88 -7.90 5.18
C PHE A 34 6.19 -9.22 5.57
N GLU A 35 6.86 -10.35 5.37
CA GLU A 35 6.30 -11.68 5.63
C GLU A 35 6.07 -11.97 7.11
N ASN A 36 6.92 -11.43 8.00
CA ASN A 36 6.82 -11.68 9.44
C ASN A 36 5.92 -10.68 10.18
N TYR A 37 5.76 -9.46 9.67
CA TYR A 37 5.07 -8.39 10.43
C TYR A 37 3.84 -7.82 9.72
N ILE A 38 3.82 -7.80 8.39
CA ILE A 38 2.72 -7.20 7.62
C ILE A 38 1.73 -8.26 7.16
N MET A 39 2.21 -9.33 6.50
CA MET A 39 1.34 -10.39 6.00
C MET A 39 0.47 -11.05 7.08
N PRO A 40 0.94 -11.29 8.33
CA PRO A 40 0.08 -11.83 9.38
C PRO A 40 -1.14 -10.96 9.69
N LEU A 41 -1.06 -9.63 9.52
CA LEU A 41 -2.20 -8.73 9.70
C LEU A 41 -3.31 -9.03 8.68
N LEU A 42 -2.92 -9.43 7.46
CA LEU A 42 -3.82 -9.65 6.34
C LEU A 42 -4.64 -10.94 6.45
N ILE A 43 -4.25 -11.83 7.36
CA ILE A 43 -4.90 -13.12 7.60
C ILE A 43 -5.41 -13.24 9.04
N SER A 44 -5.48 -12.14 9.77
CA SER A 44 -5.92 -12.08 11.17
C SER A 44 -7.31 -12.70 11.37
N SER A 45 -8.21 -12.58 10.38
CA SER A 45 -9.54 -13.20 10.42
C SER A 45 -9.54 -14.73 10.46
N THR A 46 -8.41 -15.39 10.18
CA THR A 46 -8.28 -16.86 10.25
C THR A 46 -8.09 -17.37 11.68
N GLY A 47 -7.83 -16.48 12.65
CA GLY A 47 -7.54 -16.84 14.04
C GLY A 47 -6.20 -17.57 14.23
N LYS A 48 -5.33 -17.59 13.21
CA LYS A 48 -3.99 -18.17 13.32
C LYS A 48 -3.05 -17.23 14.05
N ASN A 49 -2.30 -17.77 15.01
CA ASN A 49 -1.38 -17.01 15.83
C ASN A 49 0.06 -17.18 15.32
N PHE A 50 0.57 -16.15 14.67
CA PHE A 50 1.99 -16.00 14.35
C PHE A 50 2.75 -15.51 15.59
N ASN A 51 3.97 -15.99 15.78
CA ASN A 51 4.82 -15.64 16.91
C ASN A 51 6.28 -15.46 16.44
N ASP A 52 7.23 -15.33 17.36
CA ASP A 52 8.64 -15.13 17.00
C ASP A 52 9.36 -16.45 16.60
N GLU A 53 8.66 -17.57 16.58
CA GLU A 53 9.21 -18.87 16.22
C GLU A 53 9.11 -19.11 14.69
N GLU A 54 10.25 -18.98 14.01
CA GLU A 54 10.34 -19.05 12.54
C GLU A 54 9.80 -20.38 11.96
N ILE A 55 10.09 -21.51 12.61
CA ILE A 55 9.66 -22.84 12.14
C ILE A 55 8.13 -22.95 12.20
N HIS A 56 7.53 -22.54 13.32
CA HIS A 56 6.09 -22.49 13.50
C HIS A 56 5.41 -21.62 12.42
N ASN A 57 5.90 -20.39 12.21
CA ASN A 57 5.36 -19.49 11.19
C ASN A 57 5.47 -20.07 9.77
N LYS A 58 6.58 -20.73 9.43
CA LYS A 58 6.75 -21.40 8.13
C LYS A 58 5.75 -22.53 7.93
N ILE A 59 5.45 -23.31 8.97
CA ILE A 59 4.45 -24.37 8.92
C ILE A 59 3.05 -23.77 8.72
N LEU A 60 2.71 -22.72 9.48
CA LEU A 60 1.44 -22.00 9.34
C LEU A 60 1.25 -21.45 7.93
N TRP A 61 2.27 -20.80 7.37
CA TRP A 61 2.20 -20.27 6.01
C TRP A 61 1.94 -21.35 4.97
N ARG A 62 2.58 -22.51 5.10
CA ARG A 62 2.34 -23.66 4.21
C ARG A 62 0.91 -24.19 4.34
N GLN A 63 0.37 -24.23 5.57
CA GLN A 63 -1.02 -24.64 5.78
C GLN A 63 -1.99 -23.66 5.13
N LEU A 64 -1.82 -22.35 5.38
CA LEU A 64 -2.66 -21.30 4.82
C LEU A 64 -2.62 -21.27 3.29
N ALA A 65 -1.46 -21.49 2.69
CA ALA A 65 -1.32 -21.60 1.24
C ALA A 65 -2.08 -22.81 0.67
N LYS A 66 -2.00 -23.99 1.34
CA LYS A 66 -2.76 -25.18 0.94
C LYS A 66 -4.28 -25.00 1.08
N GLU A 67 -4.70 -24.25 2.10
CA GLU A 67 -6.11 -23.94 2.37
C GLU A 67 -6.64 -22.75 1.54
N ASN A 68 -5.80 -22.16 0.67
CA ASN A 68 -6.11 -20.97 -0.12
C ASN A 68 -6.64 -19.79 0.74
N GLN A 69 -6.06 -19.62 1.93
CA GLN A 69 -6.42 -18.57 2.89
C GLN A 69 -5.50 -17.35 2.83
N ILE A 70 -4.44 -17.39 2.02
CA ILE A 70 -3.59 -16.22 1.75
C ILE A 70 -4.30 -15.40 0.66
N PRO A 71 -4.68 -14.14 0.92
CA PRO A 71 -5.30 -13.31 -0.10
C PRO A 71 -4.29 -12.97 -1.21
N PRO A 72 -4.76 -12.67 -2.44
CA PRO A 72 -3.91 -12.09 -3.48
C PRO A 72 -3.23 -10.81 -2.99
N ILE A 73 -1.90 -10.79 -3.07
CA ILE A 73 -1.06 -9.69 -2.61
C ILE A 73 -0.11 -9.30 -3.75
N SER A 74 0.01 -8.00 -4.01
CA SER A 74 1.00 -7.47 -4.93
C SER A 74 1.80 -6.34 -4.28
N VAL A 75 3.13 -6.43 -4.38
CA VAL A 75 4.08 -5.43 -3.89
C VAL A 75 4.76 -4.78 -5.08
N TYR A 76 4.87 -3.46 -5.07
CA TYR A 76 5.65 -2.68 -6.03
C TYR A 76 6.72 -1.93 -5.25
N CYS A 77 7.97 -2.07 -5.70
CA CYS A 77 9.12 -1.42 -5.10
C CYS A 77 10.09 -0.91 -6.16
N ASP A 78 11.00 -0.03 -5.76
CA ASP A 78 12.04 0.43 -6.68
C ASP A 78 13.08 -0.67 -6.90
N TYR A 79 13.42 -0.89 -8.17
CA TYR A 79 14.36 -1.95 -8.56
C TYR A 79 15.74 -1.80 -7.89
N TYR A 80 16.21 -0.57 -7.72
CA TYR A 80 17.53 -0.26 -7.18
C TYR A 80 17.54 -0.22 -5.64
N ALA A 81 16.39 -0.04 -5.01
CA ALA A 81 16.27 0.17 -3.57
C ALA A 81 15.71 -1.03 -2.78
N LYS A 82 15.33 -2.11 -3.46
CA LYS A 82 14.94 -3.37 -2.82
C LYS A 82 16.12 -4.04 -2.09
N ASP A 83 15.80 -4.80 -1.04
CA ASP A 83 16.77 -5.68 -0.39
C ASP A 83 17.38 -6.67 -1.41
N GLN A 84 18.71 -6.79 -1.40
CA GLN A 84 19.47 -7.67 -2.31
C GLN A 84 19.94 -8.96 -1.62
N THR A 85 19.72 -9.07 -0.31
CA THR A 85 20.21 -10.13 0.56
C THR A 85 19.12 -11.13 0.93
N ASN A 86 17.86 -10.66 1.00
CA ASN A 86 16.71 -11.49 1.36
C ASN A 86 15.82 -11.75 0.14
N ALA A 87 15.46 -13.01 -0.06
CA ALA A 87 14.46 -13.41 -1.05
C ALA A 87 13.11 -13.65 -0.37
N PRO A 88 11.98 -13.35 -1.04
CA PRO A 88 10.65 -13.70 -0.54
C PRO A 88 10.52 -15.22 -0.38
N SER A 89 9.94 -15.65 0.73
CA SER A 89 9.68 -17.07 1.02
C SER A 89 8.25 -17.50 0.71
N LEU A 90 7.35 -16.53 0.49
CA LEU A 90 5.93 -16.77 0.17
C LEU A 90 5.59 -16.38 -1.27
N GLY A 91 4.57 -17.02 -1.83
CA GLY A 91 4.13 -16.82 -3.22
C GLY A 91 3.19 -15.63 -3.39
N TYR A 92 3.70 -14.39 -3.29
CA TYR A 92 2.99 -13.16 -3.67
C TYR A 92 3.73 -12.43 -4.79
N ASP A 93 3.02 -11.55 -5.51
CA ASP A 93 3.61 -10.86 -6.65
C ASP A 93 4.52 -9.72 -6.18
N ILE A 94 5.78 -9.70 -6.64
CA ILE A 94 6.72 -8.60 -6.40
C ILE A 94 7.14 -7.99 -7.72
N ASN A 95 6.85 -6.70 -7.90
CA ASN A 95 7.11 -5.94 -9.10
C ASN A 95 8.17 -4.87 -8.82
N CYS A 96 9.41 -5.16 -9.22
CA CYS A 96 10.54 -4.25 -9.06
C CYS A 96 10.61 -3.28 -10.24
N LEU A 97 10.24 -2.01 -10.01
CA LEU A 97 10.09 -1.00 -11.06
C LEU A 97 11.41 -0.28 -11.35
N LYS A 98 11.76 -0.19 -12.63
CA LYS A 98 12.78 0.74 -13.13
C LYS A 98 12.07 1.93 -13.74
N VAL A 99 12.03 3.05 -13.02
CA VAL A 99 11.43 4.27 -13.55
C VAL A 99 12.36 4.86 -14.62
N PRO A 100 11.86 5.17 -15.82
CA PRO A 100 12.69 5.76 -16.87
C PRO A 100 13.34 7.06 -16.40
N SER A 101 14.66 7.14 -16.49
CA SER A 101 15.42 8.35 -16.17
C SER A 101 15.03 9.49 -17.11
N SER A 102 14.89 10.69 -16.58
CA SER A 102 14.89 11.91 -17.39
C SER A 102 16.32 12.45 -17.45
N LYS A 103 16.72 13.09 -18.56
CA LYS A 103 18.09 13.58 -18.74
C LYS A 103 18.50 14.47 -17.56
N GLY A 104 19.54 14.07 -16.84
CA GLY A 104 20.06 14.80 -15.67
C GLY A 104 19.24 14.67 -14.39
N LYS A 105 18.28 13.73 -14.31
CA LYS A 105 17.46 13.51 -13.12
C LYS A 105 17.42 12.03 -12.73
N ILE A 106 17.60 11.76 -11.45
CA ILE A 106 17.31 10.46 -10.85
C ILE A 106 15.79 10.30 -10.82
N ALA A 107 15.27 9.19 -11.34
CA ALA A 107 13.86 8.86 -11.31
C ALA A 107 13.69 7.55 -10.55
N ASN A 108 12.98 7.60 -9.43
CA ASN A 108 12.77 6.47 -8.54
C ASN A 108 11.27 6.21 -8.38
N PHE A 109 10.91 4.95 -8.14
CA PHE A 109 9.56 4.60 -7.72
C PHE A 109 9.43 4.84 -6.22
N HIS A 110 9.01 6.06 -5.84
CA HIS A 110 9.00 6.48 -4.43
C HIS A 110 7.64 6.52 -3.69
N PRO A 111 6.50 5.99 -4.20
CA PRO A 111 5.25 6.03 -3.45
C PRO A 111 5.27 5.09 -2.25
N LYS A 112 4.47 5.41 -1.24
CA LYS A 112 4.29 4.66 0.01
C LYS A 112 2.80 4.58 0.31
N GLN A 113 2.17 3.62 -0.34
CA GLN A 113 0.71 3.48 -0.40
C GLN A 113 0.33 2.04 -0.12
N ILE A 114 -0.69 1.85 0.71
CA ILE A 114 -1.29 0.56 0.99
C ILE A 114 -2.77 0.62 0.60
N MET A 115 -3.23 -0.39 -0.11
CA MET A 115 -4.63 -0.55 -0.51
C MET A 115 -5.08 -1.95 -0.10
N ILE A 116 -6.02 -2.05 0.83
CA ILE A 116 -6.51 -3.34 1.35
C ILE A 116 -8.01 -3.41 1.12
N LEU A 117 -8.45 -4.34 0.27
CA LEU A 117 -9.87 -4.62 0.07
C LEU A 117 -10.33 -5.56 1.18
N LEU A 118 -11.31 -5.11 1.95
CA LEU A 118 -11.92 -5.80 3.08
C LEU A 118 -13.33 -6.24 2.72
N ASP A 119 -13.76 -7.38 3.24
CA ASP A 119 -15.13 -7.86 3.23
C ASP A 119 -15.60 -8.08 4.68
N ASP A 120 -16.71 -7.43 5.01
CA ASP A 120 -17.40 -7.58 6.27
C ASP A 120 -18.80 -8.12 5.97
N ASN A 121 -18.95 -9.45 6.03
CA ASN A 121 -20.21 -10.14 5.81
C ASN A 121 -20.89 -9.77 4.47
N GLY A 122 -20.10 -9.69 3.40
CA GLY A 122 -20.56 -9.32 2.05
C GLY A 122 -20.58 -7.81 1.78
N VAL A 123 -20.29 -6.97 2.78
CA VAL A 123 -20.10 -5.53 2.61
C VAL A 123 -18.62 -5.22 2.41
N GLN A 124 -18.26 -4.84 1.20
CA GLN A 124 -16.87 -4.52 0.86
C GLN A 124 -16.51 -3.07 1.14
N LYS A 125 -15.27 -2.87 1.61
CA LYS A 125 -14.64 -1.55 1.78
C LYS A 125 -13.17 -1.61 1.37
N LEU A 126 -12.66 -0.52 0.81
CA LEU A 126 -11.23 -0.36 0.53
C LEU A 126 -10.59 0.52 1.61
N LEU A 127 -9.64 -0.02 2.33
CA LEU A 127 -8.76 0.76 3.20
C LEU A 127 -7.60 1.31 2.36
N PHE A 128 -7.53 2.64 2.25
CA PHE A 128 -6.53 3.36 1.48
C PHE A 128 -5.61 4.14 2.44
N ILE A 129 -4.34 3.75 2.52
CA ILE A 129 -3.37 4.26 3.49
C ILE A 129 -2.17 4.85 2.77
N THR A 130 -1.84 6.11 3.05
CA THR A 130 -0.62 6.77 2.56
C THR A 130 0.27 7.08 3.75
N GLY A 131 1.58 6.86 3.64
CA GLY A 131 2.51 7.20 4.71
C GLY A 131 3.89 7.60 4.20
N SER A 132 4.80 7.90 5.12
CA SER A 132 6.20 8.23 4.82
C SER A 132 7.18 7.06 5.09
N GLY A 133 6.75 6.03 5.82
CA GLY A 133 7.53 4.82 6.08
C GLY A 133 7.61 3.84 4.90
N ASN A 134 8.80 3.32 4.62
CA ASN A 134 8.99 2.20 3.70
C ASN A 134 8.54 0.88 4.33
N MET A 135 8.30 -0.17 3.54
CA MET A 135 8.05 -1.53 4.05
C MET A 135 9.36 -2.19 4.54
N THR A 136 9.92 -1.65 5.62
CA THR A 136 11.15 -2.08 6.29
C THR A 136 11.01 -1.89 7.79
N THR A 137 11.85 -2.56 8.59
CA THR A 137 11.90 -2.36 10.06
C THR A 137 12.09 -0.89 10.41
N SER A 138 13.04 -0.20 9.78
CA SER A 138 13.31 1.22 10.05
C SER A 138 12.11 2.13 9.78
N GLY A 139 11.37 1.88 8.69
CA GLY A 139 10.22 2.68 8.30
C GLY A 139 8.96 2.42 9.16
N TRP A 140 8.94 1.41 10.02
CA TRP A 140 7.78 1.06 10.84
C TRP A 140 8.07 1.06 12.35
N CYS A 141 9.33 0.92 12.74
CA CYS A 141 9.73 0.75 14.14
C CYS A 141 10.68 1.86 14.64
N ASP A 142 11.63 2.30 13.80
CA ASP A 142 12.74 3.14 14.28
C ASP A 142 12.50 4.64 14.01
N ASN A 143 11.88 4.97 12.88
CA ASN A 143 11.67 6.35 12.47
C ASN A 143 10.36 6.94 12.99
N PHE A 144 10.35 8.26 13.21
CA PHE A 144 9.10 9.03 13.29
C PHE A 144 8.54 9.22 11.88
N GLU A 145 7.42 8.55 11.61
CA GLU A 145 6.75 8.58 10.32
C GLU A 145 5.33 9.13 10.46
N CYS A 146 4.83 9.75 9.38
CA CYS A 146 3.45 10.22 9.29
C CYS A 146 2.64 9.29 8.38
N PHE A 147 1.36 9.12 8.69
CA PHE A 147 0.44 8.42 7.81
C PHE A 147 -0.98 8.99 7.88
N SER A 148 -1.74 8.72 6.84
CA SER A 148 -3.15 9.03 6.70
C SER A 148 -3.86 7.80 6.14
N TYR A 149 -5.07 7.55 6.58
CA TYR A 149 -5.90 6.47 6.05
C TYR A 149 -7.33 6.95 5.77
N LYS A 150 -7.98 6.29 4.81
CA LYS A 150 -9.41 6.44 4.52
C LYS A 150 -10.05 5.09 4.27
N GLU A 151 -11.20 4.86 4.88
CA GLU A 151 -12.12 3.78 4.48
C GLU A 151 -13.00 4.28 3.34
N ILE A 152 -12.96 3.57 2.21
CA ILE A 152 -13.74 3.88 1.03
C ILE A 152 -14.81 2.80 0.89
N SER A 153 -16.07 3.20 0.97
CA SER A 153 -17.22 2.32 0.75
C SER A 153 -17.76 2.49 -0.67
N ARG A 154 -18.47 1.48 -1.17
CA ARG A 154 -19.27 1.63 -2.40
C ARG A 154 -20.27 2.76 -2.19
N ASN A 155 -20.37 3.67 -3.15
CA ASN A 155 -21.33 4.78 -3.13
C ASN A 155 -22.20 4.81 -4.40
N LYS A 156 -22.10 3.78 -5.25
CA LYS A 156 -22.98 3.53 -6.40
C LYS A 156 -23.65 2.18 -6.32
N LEU A 157 -24.90 2.13 -6.79
CA LEU A 157 -25.63 0.88 -7.02
C LEU A 157 -25.17 0.13 -8.26
N GLN A 158 -24.71 0.87 -9.29
CA GLN A 158 -24.29 0.30 -10.57
C GLN A 158 -22.81 0.62 -10.84
N PRO A 159 -22.05 -0.30 -11.47
CA PRO A 159 -20.64 -0.06 -11.76
C PRO A 159 -20.48 0.95 -12.89
N ASN A 160 -19.44 1.78 -12.78
CA ASN A 160 -18.95 2.56 -13.90
C ASN A 160 -18.33 1.62 -14.95
N ARG A 161 -18.90 1.65 -16.16
CA ARG A 161 -18.48 0.79 -17.29
C ARG A 161 -17.58 1.49 -18.28
N SER A 162 -17.68 2.81 -18.37
CA SER A 162 -17.06 3.61 -19.44
C SER A 162 -15.86 4.44 -18.98
N SER A 163 -15.73 4.72 -17.68
CA SER A 163 -14.63 5.51 -17.15
C SER A 163 -14.05 4.90 -15.88
N THR A 164 -12.76 5.16 -15.68
CA THR A 164 -12.01 4.84 -14.47
C THR A 164 -11.95 6.06 -13.57
N ASN A 165 -11.93 5.83 -12.26
CA ASN A 165 -11.64 6.90 -11.29
C ASN A 165 -10.12 7.08 -11.09
N SER A 166 -9.73 8.12 -10.35
CA SER A 166 -8.32 8.49 -10.14
C SER A 166 -7.48 7.40 -9.45
N VAL A 167 -8.08 6.59 -8.57
CA VAL A 167 -7.38 5.46 -7.93
C VAL A 167 -7.20 4.30 -8.92
N GLN A 168 -8.22 4.00 -9.74
CA GLN A 168 -8.08 3.00 -10.81
C GLN A 168 -7.02 3.42 -11.83
N ASP A 169 -6.97 4.70 -12.21
CA ASP A 169 -5.94 5.23 -13.09
C ASP A 169 -4.54 5.08 -12.49
N TYR A 170 -4.40 5.32 -11.19
CA TYR A 170 -3.14 5.15 -10.48
C TYR A 170 -2.66 3.69 -10.51
N ILE A 171 -3.55 2.73 -10.21
CA ILE A 171 -3.25 1.29 -10.28
C ILE A 171 -2.88 0.91 -11.72
N ASN A 172 -3.71 1.28 -12.70
CA ASN A 172 -3.51 0.94 -14.11
C ASN A 172 -2.17 1.48 -14.64
N ARG A 173 -1.77 2.71 -14.28
CA ARG A 173 -0.51 3.31 -14.71
C ARG A 173 0.70 2.67 -14.04
N THR A 174 0.57 2.30 -12.76
CA THR A 174 1.63 1.58 -12.03
C THR A 174 1.84 0.17 -12.61
N ASN A 175 0.75 -0.57 -12.89
CA ASN A 175 0.81 -1.87 -13.56
C ASN A 175 1.47 -1.78 -14.95
N LYS A 176 1.11 -0.76 -15.75
CA LYS A 176 1.75 -0.50 -17.05
C LYS A 176 3.25 -0.20 -16.92
N LEU A 177 3.64 0.57 -15.90
CA LEU A 177 5.05 0.85 -15.60
C LEU A 177 5.82 -0.43 -15.21
N ALA A 178 5.14 -1.42 -14.62
CA ALA A 178 5.69 -2.75 -14.35
C ALA A 178 5.83 -3.64 -15.59
N HIS A 179 5.37 -3.17 -16.75
CA HIS A 179 5.29 -3.96 -17.99
C HIS A 179 4.45 -5.24 -17.87
N ASN A 180 3.50 -5.26 -16.94
CA ASN A 180 2.57 -6.37 -16.82
C ASN A 180 1.56 -6.34 -17.99
N PRO A 181 1.28 -7.49 -18.62
CA PRO A 181 0.36 -7.55 -19.77
C PRO A 181 -1.11 -7.34 -19.37
N LYS A 182 -1.43 -7.58 -18.10
CA LYS A 182 -2.74 -7.40 -17.49
C LYS A 182 -2.56 -7.03 -16.02
N LEU A 183 -3.63 -6.52 -15.42
CA LEU A 183 -3.70 -6.37 -13.96
C LEU A 183 -3.47 -7.72 -13.28
N LEU A 184 -2.74 -7.71 -12.17
CA LEU A 184 -2.58 -8.85 -11.27
C LEU A 184 -3.91 -9.15 -10.56
N GLU A 185 -4.00 -10.29 -9.88
CA GLU A 185 -5.25 -10.70 -9.24
C GLU A 185 -5.71 -9.69 -8.17
N SER A 186 -4.79 -9.26 -7.29
CA SER A 186 -5.07 -8.26 -6.26
C SER A 186 -5.57 -6.94 -6.85
N GLU A 187 -4.92 -6.50 -7.94
CA GLU A 187 -5.26 -5.30 -8.69
C GLU A 187 -6.62 -5.40 -9.35
N ASN A 188 -6.94 -6.54 -9.98
CA ASN A 188 -8.25 -6.76 -10.59
C ASN A 188 -9.39 -6.71 -9.57
N LEU A 189 -9.20 -7.30 -8.38
CA LEU A 189 -10.21 -7.30 -7.31
C LEU A 189 -10.47 -5.88 -6.80
N ILE A 190 -9.41 -5.12 -6.50
CA ILE A 190 -9.50 -3.72 -6.07
C ILE A 190 -10.08 -2.84 -7.19
N ASN A 191 -9.63 -3.00 -8.43
CA ASN A 191 -10.11 -2.23 -9.58
C ASN A 191 -11.61 -2.48 -9.85
N SER A 192 -12.06 -3.73 -9.69
CA SER A 192 -13.48 -4.10 -9.82
C SER A 192 -14.35 -3.47 -8.73
N PHE A 193 -13.89 -3.46 -7.48
CA PHE A 193 -14.55 -2.75 -6.39
C PHE A 193 -14.69 -1.24 -6.69
N LEU A 194 -13.61 -0.62 -7.17
CA LEU A 194 -13.55 0.81 -7.44
C LEU A 194 -14.52 1.28 -8.54
N ARG A 195 -15.03 0.38 -9.40
CA ARG A 195 -16.10 0.73 -10.37
C ARG A 195 -17.38 1.21 -9.68
N TYR A 196 -17.61 0.86 -8.42
CA TYR A 196 -18.77 1.28 -7.62
C TYR A 196 -18.48 2.51 -6.74
N VAL A 197 -17.37 3.21 -6.98
CA VAL A 197 -16.88 4.30 -6.14
C VAL A 197 -16.64 5.56 -6.96
N ASP A 198 -17.31 6.64 -6.59
CA ASP A 198 -16.87 8.01 -6.86
C ASP A 198 -15.88 8.46 -5.79
N ILE A 199 -14.68 8.84 -6.24
CA ILE A 199 -13.61 9.32 -5.37
C ILE A 199 -13.90 10.76 -4.96
N ASN A 200 -14.16 10.98 -3.67
CA ASN A 200 -14.48 12.28 -3.08
C ASN A 200 -13.36 12.81 -2.16
N PHE A 201 -12.15 12.26 -2.28
CA PHE A 201 -10.99 12.72 -1.55
C PHE A 201 -9.85 13.06 -2.51
N GLN A 202 -8.92 13.86 -2.01
CA GLN A 202 -7.75 14.29 -2.74
C GLN A 202 -6.55 13.46 -2.29
N PHE A 203 -5.80 12.95 -3.26
CA PHE A 203 -4.48 12.36 -3.01
C PHE A 203 -3.56 12.74 -4.16
N PHE A 204 -2.28 12.91 -3.86
CA PHE A 204 -1.29 13.26 -4.85
C PHE A 204 -0.65 12.00 -5.44
N ASN A 205 -0.51 11.98 -6.76
CA ASN A 205 0.39 11.08 -7.46
C ASN A 205 1.00 11.83 -8.66
N ASN A 206 2.21 11.45 -9.03
CA ASN A 206 2.99 12.11 -10.07
C ASN A 206 2.59 11.73 -11.51
N TYR A 207 1.59 10.87 -11.70
CA TYR A 207 1.10 10.54 -13.05
C TYR A 207 0.12 11.57 -13.61
N SER A 208 -0.58 12.29 -12.73
CA SER A 208 -1.68 13.17 -13.12
C SER A 208 -1.27 14.64 -13.14
N ASN A 209 -0.54 15.12 -12.12
CA ASN A 209 -0.22 16.54 -11.94
C ASN A 209 1.19 16.70 -11.35
N LYS A 210 1.77 17.91 -11.47
CA LYS A 210 2.95 18.27 -10.66
C LYS A 210 2.52 18.49 -9.22
N PHE A 211 3.44 18.26 -8.29
CA PHE A 211 3.17 18.47 -6.87
C PHE A 211 2.82 19.93 -6.55
N GLU A 212 3.52 20.87 -7.19
CA GLU A 212 3.23 22.30 -7.06
C GLU A 212 1.79 22.63 -7.46
N ASP A 213 1.34 22.17 -8.63
CA ASP A 213 -0.02 22.39 -9.12
C ASP A 213 -1.07 21.78 -8.18
N PHE A 214 -0.75 20.60 -7.62
CA PHE A 214 -1.58 19.96 -6.61
C PHE A 214 -1.72 20.84 -5.36
N LEU A 215 -0.61 21.34 -4.81
CA LEU A 215 -0.64 22.20 -3.61
C LEU A 215 -1.40 23.49 -3.86
N ARG A 216 -1.17 24.16 -4.99
CA ARG A 216 -1.88 25.41 -5.35
C ARG A 216 -3.38 25.20 -5.39
N THR A 217 -3.84 24.21 -6.15
CA THR A 217 -5.27 23.95 -6.37
C THR A 217 -6.01 23.42 -5.14
N ASN A 218 -5.32 22.65 -4.30
CA ASN A 218 -5.98 21.84 -3.28
C ASN A 218 -5.72 22.31 -1.85
N ILE A 219 -4.60 22.99 -1.60
CA ILE A 219 -4.18 23.39 -0.26
C ILE A 219 -4.17 24.92 -0.15
N PHE A 220 -3.33 25.59 -0.93
CA PHE A 220 -3.07 27.03 -0.74
C PHE A 220 -4.25 27.93 -1.13
N GLU A 221 -5.09 27.51 -2.07
CA GLU A 221 -6.32 28.24 -2.41
C GLU A 221 -7.43 28.07 -1.36
N LYS A 222 -7.31 27.09 -0.46
CA LYS A 222 -8.36 26.74 0.51
C LYS A 222 -8.00 27.11 1.95
N ASP A 223 -6.73 27.04 2.31
CA ASP A 223 -6.24 27.28 3.67
C ASP A 223 -5.13 28.35 3.66
N ILE A 224 -5.19 29.28 4.62
CA ILE A 224 -4.07 30.18 4.92
C ILE A 224 -3.08 29.37 5.76
N ILE A 225 -1.92 29.08 5.19
CA ILE A 225 -0.82 28.44 5.93
C ILE A 225 0.00 29.54 6.60
N GLU A 226 -0.16 29.68 7.91
CA GLU A 226 0.58 30.66 8.71
C GLU A 226 1.97 30.15 9.12
N GLU A 227 2.13 28.83 9.26
CA GLU A 227 3.36 28.18 9.69
C GLU A 227 3.55 26.83 9.00
N ILE A 228 4.79 26.51 8.61
CA ILE A 228 5.18 25.21 8.05
C ILE A 228 6.29 24.64 8.94
N GLU A 229 5.99 23.56 9.66
CA GLU A 229 6.99 22.78 10.37
C GLU A 229 7.49 21.63 9.47
N ILE A 230 8.78 21.63 9.14
CA ILE A 230 9.42 20.53 8.43
C ILE A 230 10.03 19.58 9.46
N VAL A 231 9.32 18.49 9.74
CA VAL A 231 9.85 17.39 10.55
C VAL A 231 10.57 16.41 9.64
N SER A 232 11.90 16.53 9.53
CA SER A 232 12.74 15.55 8.82
C SER A 232 13.37 14.60 9.82
N PRO A 233 13.08 13.29 9.78
CA PRO A 233 13.73 12.31 10.65
C PRO A 233 15.18 11.98 10.22
N TYR A 234 15.73 12.64 9.19
CA TYR A 234 17.07 12.35 8.71
C TYR A 234 18.15 12.96 9.62
N PHE A 235 18.41 12.28 10.73
CA PHE A 235 19.64 12.42 11.50
C PHE A 235 20.59 11.33 11.02
N SER A 236 21.35 11.60 9.95
CA SER A 236 22.57 10.82 9.70
C SER A 236 23.66 11.36 10.64
N PRO A 237 24.24 10.54 11.53
CA PRO A 237 25.50 10.87 12.18
C PRO A 237 26.72 10.56 11.30
N ASP A 238 26.52 10.23 10.01
CA ASP A 238 27.57 10.03 9.01
C ASP A 238 27.56 11.15 7.95
#